data_AF-A0A2S2NTJ7-F1
#
_entry.id   AF-A0A2S2NTJ7-F1
#
_cell.length_a   1.000
_cell.length_b   1.000
_cell.length_c   1.000
_cell.angle_alpha   90.00
_cell.angle_beta   90.00
_cell.angle_gamma   90.00
#
_symmetry.space_group_name_H-M   'P 1'
#
loop_
_entity.id
_entity.type
_entity.pdbx_description
1 polymer ?
#
loop_
_entity_poly.entity_id
_entity_poly.type
_entity_poly.pdbx_seq_one_letter_code
_entity_poly.pdbx_strand_id
1 'polypeptide(L)'
;MCIVYERTVVTASHPNEMDFESEFLKTYNILKWDEFTVLNNDRISINEKIANKVVTKHELLSQFKVELRLLNSCKHKIEELDLDLVDTGVLIILSKRVIDLFDHMHVLFTIDEKLLSCHIDFCLDNVEFIHVDQLDILLDAVLCTNNNKTIWIQLLKLHLKLNNFDKLMNVFQEGVRSLKKNSLPLWKMMIKDMRKKRPDVLQTLLEEGSNISYEDVSLEIRPKYLKWCIEFKDIDATRNLFNELKELKPPCCKLYLVMISIESEILDFELSTVRKLYDEACILFGKDNIGVWLDYIRFEQTEGSLKLI
;
A
#
# COMPACT_ATOMS: atom_id res chain seq x y z
N MET A 1 5.83 -20.69 -11.31
CA MET A 1 6.62 -21.72 -10.62
C MET A 1 6.45 -21.42 -9.15
N CYS A 2 5.39 -21.96 -8.54
CA CYS A 2 5.00 -21.61 -7.17
C CYS A 2 5.97 -22.28 -6.19
N ILE A 3 6.56 -21.48 -5.31
CA ILE A 3 7.42 -21.94 -4.23
C ILE A 3 6.49 -22.67 -3.24
N VAL A 4 6.74 -23.96 -3.03
CA VAL A 4 6.02 -24.76 -2.05
C VAL A 4 6.58 -24.40 -0.68
N TYR A 5 5.86 -23.56 0.07
CA TYR A 5 6.07 -23.44 1.51
C TYR A 5 5.46 -24.67 2.18
N GLU A 6 6.30 -25.63 2.57
CA GLU A 6 5.94 -26.59 3.61
C GLU A 6 5.85 -25.84 4.94
N ARG A 7 4.63 -25.44 5.33
CA ARG A 7 4.33 -25.06 6.71
C ARG A 7 3.50 -26.14 7.38
N THR A 8 3.92 -26.38 8.61
CA THR A 8 3.41 -27.28 9.64
C THR A 8 1.89 -27.26 9.72
N VAL A 9 1.29 -28.45 9.79
CA VAL A 9 -0.14 -28.66 10.09
C VAL A 9 -0.51 -27.82 11.32
N VAL A 10 -1.37 -26.83 11.14
CA VAL A 10 -1.92 -26.06 12.26
C VAL A 10 -2.84 -27.00 13.04
N THR A 11 -2.43 -27.23 14.28
CA THR A 11 -3.12 -28.01 15.29
C THR A 11 -4.48 -27.39 15.60
N ALA A 12 -5.46 -28.23 15.96
CA ALA A 12 -6.72 -27.82 16.57
C ALA A 12 -6.51 -26.67 17.57
N SER A 13 -7.43 -25.69 17.57
CA SER A 13 -7.45 -24.57 18.53
C SER A 13 -7.16 -25.06 19.94
N HIS A 14 -6.30 -24.35 20.67
CA HIS A 14 -5.98 -24.73 22.05
C HIS A 14 -7.28 -24.81 22.89
N PRO A 15 -7.40 -25.78 23.82
CA PRO A 15 -8.62 -25.97 24.61
C PRO A 15 -9.13 -24.68 25.28
N ASN A 16 -8.22 -23.79 25.68
CA ASN A 16 -8.54 -22.50 26.30
C ASN A 16 -9.13 -21.46 25.33
N GLU A 17 -8.83 -21.53 24.02
CA GLU A 17 -9.39 -20.59 23.02
C GLU A 17 -10.86 -20.92 22.69
N MET A 18 -11.18 -22.22 22.62
CA MET A 18 -12.55 -22.69 22.40
C MET A 18 -13.46 -22.39 23.58
N ASP A 19 -12.95 -22.49 24.81
CA ASP A 19 -13.72 -22.23 26.03
C ASP A 19 -14.16 -20.75 26.07
N PHE A 20 -13.21 -19.83 25.81
CA PHE A 20 -13.47 -18.39 25.77
C PHE A 20 -14.47 -17.96 24.69
N GLU A 21 -14.31 -18.42 23.44
CA GLU A 21 -15.27 -18.11 22.37
C GLU A 21 -16.67 -18.61 22.73
N SER A 22 -16.77 -19.86 23.20
CA SER A 22 -18.07 -20.47 23.51
C SER A 22 -18.78 -19.73 24.64
N GLU A 23 -18.03 -19.28 25.66
CA GLU A 23 -18.54 -18.49 26.75
C GLU A 23 -19.04 -17.11 26.27
N PHE A 24 -18.27 -16.44 25.43
CA PHE A 24 -18.66 -15.15 24.85
C PHE A 24 -19.96 -15.26 24.03
N LEU A 25 -20.00 -16.18 23.07
CA LEU A 25 -21.13 -16.34 22.16
C LEU A 25 -22.44 -16.66 22.91
N LYS A 26 -22.34 -17.44 23.97
CA LYS A 26 -23.46 -17.79 24.84
C LYS A 26 -23.90 -16.60 25.70
N THR A 27 -22.94 -15.95 26.37
CA THR A 27 -23.20 -14.84 27.31
C THR A 27 -23.97 -13.73 26.62
N TYR A 28 -23.62 -13.43 25.38
CA TYR A 28 -24.24 -12.37 24.59
C TYR A 28 -25.36 -12.85 23.64
N ASN A 29 -25.81 -14.10 23.78
CA ASN A 29 -26.88 -14.72 22.99
C ASN A 29 -26.68 -14.62 21.47
N ILE A 30 -25.44 -14.71 21.00
CA ILE A 30 -25.10 -14.69 19.57
C ILE A 30 -25.42 -16.05 18.95
N LEU A 31 -25.13 -17.13 19.68
CA LEU A 31 -25.46 -18.52 19.31
C LEU A 31 -25.90 -19.31 20.53
N LYS A 32 -26.83 -20.24 20.32
CA LYS A 32 -27.20 -21.24 21.34
C LYS A 32 -26.18 -22.38 21.39
N TRP A 33 -26.18 -23.15 22.49
CA TRP A 33 -25.26 -24.27 22.69
C TRP A 33 -25.35 -25.36 21.64
N ASP A 34 -26.57 -25.69 21.22
CA ASP A 34 -26.83 -26.67 20.16
C ASP A 34 -26.31 -26.17 18.81
N GLU A 35 -26.55 -24.88 18.49
CA GLU A 35 -26.04 -24.25 17.26
C GLU A 35 -24.50 -24.17 17.26
N PHE A 36 -23.88 -23.83 18.39
CA PHE A 36 -22.42 -23.79 18.52
C PHE A 36 -21.80 -25.19 18.40
N THR A 37 -22.45 -26.21 18.96
CA THR A 37 -21.99 -27.60 18.84
C THR A 37 -22.04 -28.07 17.39
N VAL A 38 -23.10 -27.73 16.65
CA VAL A 38 -23.19 -28.00 15.21
C VAL A 38 -22.07 -27.29 14.45
N LEU A 39 -21.87 -25.99 14.69
CA LEU A 39 -20.80 -25.22 14.07
C LEU A 39 -19.41 -25.83 14.34
N ASN A 40 -19.16 -26.28 15.57
CA ASN A 40 -17.89 -26.89 15.93
C ASN A 40 -17.68 -28.24 15.24
N ASN A 41 -18.72 -29.06 15.11
CA ASN A 41 -18.67 -30.30 14.36
C ASN A 41 -18.40 -30.06 12.87
N ASP A 42 -19.03 -29.03 12.29
CA ASP A 42 -18.79 -28.62 10.90
C ASP A 42 -17.33 -28.16 10.71
N ARG A 43 -16.79 -27.34 11.63
CA ARG A 43 -15.38 -26.91 11.64
C ARG A 43 -14.43 -28.12 11.67
N ILE A 44 -14.69 -29.10 12.55
CA ILE A 44 -13.88 -30.32 12.64
C ILE A 44 -13.94 -31.11 11.32
N SER A 45 -15.14 -31.33 10.77
CA SER A 45 -15.30 -32.05 9.50
C SER A 45 -14.58 -31.37 8.35
N ILE A 46 -14.64 -30.03 8.26
CA ILE A 46 -13.91 -29.26 7.25
C ILE A 46 -12.40 -29.43 7.41
N ASN A 47 -11.88 -29.35 8.64
CA ASN A 47 -10.45 -29.52 8.91
C ASN A 47 -9.96 -30.93 8.54
N GLU A 48 -10.74 -31.97 8.84
CA GLU A 48 -10.44 -33.34 8.41
C GLU A 48 -10.42 -33.46 6.89
N LYS A 49 -11.38 -32.85 6.19
CA LYS A 49 -11.43 -32.85 4.72
C LYS A 49 -10.27 -32.06 4.10
N ILE A 50 -9.84 -30.96 4.72
CA ILE A 50 -8.65 -30.19 4.32
C ILE A 50 -7.40 -31.06 4.45
N ALA A 51 -7.21 -31.69 5.61
CA ALA A 51 -6.05 -32.56 5.88
C ALA A 51 -5.96 -33.73 4.89
N ASN A 52 -7.11 -34.31 4.54
CA ASN A 52 -7.21 -35.39 3.57
C ASN A 52 -7.23 -34.91 2.10
N LYS A 53 -7.19 -33.60 1.84
CA LYS A 53 -7.27 -32.98 0.51
C LYS A 53 -8.50 -33.39 -0.30
N VAL A 54 -9.61 -33.68 0.38
CA VAL A 54 -10.91 -34.04 -0.23
C VAL A 54 -11.96 -32.94 -0.11
N VAL A 55 -11.64 -31.83 0.59
CA VAL A 55 -12.52 -30.67 0.70
C VAL A 55 -12.76 -30.04 -0.67
N THR A 56 -13.96 -29.51 -0.90
CA THR A 56 -14.30 -28.76 -2.09
C THR A 56 -14.18 -27.25 -1.86
N LYS A 57 -13.95 -26.48 -2.95
CA LYS A 57 -13.97 -25.00 -2.89
C LYS A 57 -15.30 -24.46 -2.34
N HIS A 58 -16.41 -25.11 -2.67
CA HIS A 58 -17.74 -24.70 -2.19
C HIS A 58 -17.87 -24.87 -0.67
N GLU A 59 -17.39 -25.97 -0.12
CA GLU A 59 -17.41 -26.21 1.34
C GLU A 59 -16.57 -25.18 2.09
N LEU A 60 -15.34 -24.88 1.63
CA LEU A 60 -14.52 -23.83 2.23
C LEU A 60 -15.17 -22.45 2.15
N LEU A 61 -15.74 -22.09 0.99
CA LEU A 61 -16.45 -20.81 0.83
C LEU A 61 -17.69 -20.72 1.72
N SER A 62 -18.39 -21.84 1.92
CA SER A 62 -19.53 -21.90 2.82
C SER A 62 -19.07 -21.65 4.27
N GLN A 63 -18.02 -22.34 4.71
CA GLN A 63 -17.47 -22.15 6.06
C GLN A 63 -16.95 -20.73 6.25
N PHE A 64 -16.21 -20.19 5.27
CA PHE A 64 -15.71 -18.81 5.28
C PHE A 64 -16.83 -17.79 5.50
N LYS A 65 -17.97 -17.95 4.82
CA LYS A 65 -19.15 -17.08 5.01
C LYS A 65 -19.81 -17.24 6.37
N VAL A 66 -19.77 -18.43 6.96
CA VAL A 66 -20.28 -18.67 8.31
C VAL A 66 -19.40 -17.95 9.33
N GLU A 67 -18.08 -18.13 9.28
CA GLU A 67 -17.14 -17.46 10.18
C GLU A 67 -17.21 -15.94 10.05
N LEU A 68 -17.30 -15.42 8.83
CA LEU A 68 -17.41 -13.98 8.59
C LEU A 68 -18.71 -13.39 9.17
N ARG A 69 -19.83 -14.10 9.06
CA ARG A 69 -21.11 -13.68 9.67
C ARG A 69 -21.04 -13.70 11.19
N LEU A 70 -20.39 -14.72 11.76
CA LEU A 70 -20.20 -14.83 13.19
C LEU A 70 -19.35 -13.66 13.72
N LEU A 71 -18.22 -13.38 13.07
CA LEU A 71 -17.36 -12.24 13.40
C LEU A 71 -18.13 -10.92 13.36
N ASN A 72 -18.89 -10.66 12.29
CA ASN A 72 -19.69 -9.43 12.18
C ASN A 72 -20.77 -9.34 13.26
N SER A 73 -21.36 -10.47 13.66
CA SER A 73 -22.35 -10.52 14.74
C SER A 73 -21.70 -10.20 16.09
N CYS A 74 -20.50 -10.74 16.36
CA CYS A 74 -19.71 -10.39 17.54
C CYS A 74 -19.35 -8.90 17.57
N LYS A 75 -18.88 -8.34 16.44
CA LYS A 75 -18.56 -6.91 16.34
C LYS A 75 -19.75 -6.03 16.68
N HIS A 76 -20.88 -6.27 16.02
CA HIS A 76 -22.11 -5.52 16.28
C HIS A 76 -22.51 -5.61 17.75
N LYS A 77 -22.36 -6.78 18.37
CA LYS A 77 -22.74 -6.97 19.77
C LYS A 77 -21.81 -6.24 20.75
N ILE A 78 -20.52 -6.21 20.45
CA ILE A 78 -19.52 -5.46 21.21
C ILE A 78 -19.81 -3.96 21.12
N GLU A 79 -20.10 -3.45 19.92
CA GLU A 79 -20.46 -2.04 19.70
C GLU A 79 -21.78 -1.66 20.38
N GLU A 80 -22.80 -2.52 20.30
CA GLU A 80 -24.12 -2.30 20.92
C GLU A 80 -24.03 -2.17 22.45
N LEU A 81 -23.12 -2.93 23.07
CA LEU A 81 -22.99 -3.04 24.52
C LEU A 81 -21.83 -2.23 25.11
N ASP A 82 -21.07 -1.52 24.27
CA ASP A 82 -19.89 -0.72 24.67
C ASP A 82 -18.89 -1.53 25.51
N LEU A 83 -18.59 -2.76 25.06
CA LEU A 83 -17.73 -3.69 25.78
C LEU A 83 -16.23 -3.36 25.63
N ASP A 84 -15.46 -3.56 26.70
CA ASP A 84 -14.04 -3.23 26.79
C ASP A 84 -13.11 -4.23 26.07
N LEU A 85 -11.81 -3.93 26.01
CA LEU A 85 -10.75 -4.71 25.32
C LEU A 85 -10.73 -6.22 25.62
N VAL A 86 -11.12 -6.66 26.81
CA VAL A 86 -11.14 -8.10 27.20
C VAL A 86 -12.17 -8.87 26.36
N ASP A 87 -13.24 -8.23 25.93
CA ASP A 87 -14.32 -8.81 25.12
C ASP A 87 -13.95 -8.91 23.62
N THR A 88 -12.84 -8.30 23.19
CA THR A 88 -12.40 -8.33 21.77
C THR A 88 -11.58 -9.57 21.41
N GLY A 89 -11.20 -10.41 22.39
CA GLY A 89 -10.45 -11.65 22.15
C GLY A 89 -11.15 -12.60 21.16
N VAL A 90 -12.48 -12.59 21.14
CA VAL A 90 -13.29 -13.39 20.21
C VAL A 90 -13.10 -12.93 18.77
N LEU A 91 -12.89 -11.62 18.56
CA LEU A 91 -12.65 -11.04 17.23
C LEU A 91 -11.28 -11.45 16.69
N ILE A 92 -10.27 -11.59 17.55
CA ILE A 92 -8.94 -12.10 17.18
C ILE A 92 -9.06 -13.57 16.73
N ILE A 93 -9.74 -14.40 17.52
CA ILE A 93 -9.95 -15.82 17.21
C ILE A 93 -10.69 -15.99 15.89
N LEU A 94 -11.79 -15.26 15.70
CA LEU A 94 -12.60 -15.36 14.49
C LEU A 94 -11.87 -14.77 13.27
N SER A 95 -11.12 -13.67 13.43
CA SER A 95 -10.30 -13.10 12.34
C SER A 95 -9.25 -14.08 11.87
N LYS A 96 -8.54 -14.73 12.80
CA LYS A 96 -7.58 -15.78 12.50
C LYS A 96 -8.21 -16.91 11.69
N ARG A 97 -9.39 -17.41 12.09
CA ARG A 97 -10.07 -18.49 11.34
C ARG A 97 -10.47 -18.08 9.93
N VAL A 98 -10.94 -16.84 9.74
CA VAL A 98 -11.27 -16.32 8.41
C VAL A 98 -10.02 -16.26 7.53
N ILE A 99 -8.87 -15.86 8.08
CA ILE A 99 -7.58 -15.87 7.39
C ILE A 99 -7.14 -17.31 7.06
N ASP A 100 -7.15 -18.22 8.04
CA ASP A 100 -6.74 -19.61 7.85
C ASP A 100 -7.59 -20.30 6.76
N LEU A 101 -8.90 -20.03 6.71
CA LEU A 101 -9.78 -20.54 5.66
C LEU A 101 -9.43 -19.95 4.28
N PHE A 102 -9.08 -18.68 4.21
CA PHE A 102 -8.61 -18.07 2.96
C PHE A 102 -7.29 -18.70 2.50
N ASP A 103 -6.35 -18.90 3.40
CA ASP A 103 -5.07 -19.53 3.13
C ASP A 103 -5.26 -20.95 2.58
N HIS A 104 -6.12 -21.75 3.23
CA HIS A 104 -6.48 -23.08 2.72
C HIS A 104 -7.14 -23.01 1.35
N MET A 105 -8.03 -22.04 1.10
CA MET A 105 -8.60 -21.86 -0.23
C MET A 105 -7.55 -21.52 -1.28
N HIS A 106 -6.57 -20.66 -0.96
CA HIS A 106 -5.51 -20.28 -1.88
C HIS A 106 -4.54 -21.43 -2.18
N VAL A 107 -4.18 -22.21 -1.17
CA VAL A 107 -3.28 -23.36 -1.32
C VAL A 107 -3.92 -24.47 -2.15
N LEU A 108 -5.22 -24.71 -1.97
CA LEU A 108 -5.92 -25.83 -2.61
C LEU A 108 -6.56 -25.47 -3.96
N PHE A 109 -6.88 -24.19 -4.19
CA PHE A 109 -7.66 -23.75 -5.34
C PHE A 109 -7.19 -22.41 -5.89
N THR A 110 -7.49 -22.16 -7.16
CA THR A 110 -7.34 -20.82 -7.74
C THR A 110 -8.36 -19.86 -7.15
N ILE A 111 -7.86 -18.73 -6.64
CA ILE A 111 -8.65 -17.62 -6.12
C ILE A 111 -8.84 -16.59 -7.23
N ASP A 112 -10.10 -16.19 -7.46
CA ASP A 112 -10.40 -15.11 -8.37
C ASP A 112 -10.15 -13.74 -7.72
N GLU A 113 -9.91 -12.73 -8.56
CA GLU A 113 -9.60 -11.37 -8.14
C GLU A 113 -10.67 -10.74 -7.25
N LYS A 114 -11.95 -11.12 -7.41
CA LYS A 114 -13.04 -10.60 -6.60
C LYS A 114 -12.97 -11.13 -5.17
N LEU A 115 -12.79 -12.44 -5.02
CA LEU A 115 -12.64 -13.06 -3.69
C LEU A 115 -11.39 -12.54 -2.97
N LEU A 116 -10.26 -12.42 -3.68
CA LEU A 116 -9.03 -11.84 -3.13
C LEU A 116 -9.22 -10.39 -2.69
N SER A 117 -9.85 -9.56 -3.52
CA SER A 117 -10.14 -8.16 -3.19
C SER A 117 -11.03 -8.07 -1.94
N CYS A 118 -12.10 -8.87 -1.86
CA CYS A 118 -12.95 -8.94 -0.67
C CYS A 118 -12.19 -9.39 0.58
N HIS A 119 -11.24 -10.31 0.46
CA HIS A 119 -10.44 -10.75 1.59
C HIS A 119 -9.46 -9.66 2.07
N ILE A 120 -8.82 -8.92 1.15
CA ILE A 120 -7.98 -7.78 1.53
C ILE A 120 -8.80 -6.69 2.23
N ASP A 121 -10.02 -6.40 1.74
CA ASP A 121 -10.93 -5.44 2.38
C ASP A 121 -11.34 -5.92 3.78
N PHE A 122 -11.65 -7.22 3.93
CA PHE A 122 -11.86 -7.82 5.25
C PHE A 122 -10.64 -7.57 6.18
N CYS A 123 -9.42 -7.82 5.72
CA CYS A 123 -8.23 -7.58 6.54
C CYS A 123 -8.04 -6.08 6.88
N LEU A 124 -8.39 -5.19 5.95
CA LEU A 124 -8.33 -3.73 6.15
C LEU A 124 -9.30 -3.23 7.22
N ASP A 125 -10.48 -3.85 7.31
CA ASP A 125 -11.56 -3.54 8.25
C ASP A 125 -11.36 -4.22 9.62
N ASN A 126 -10.39 -5.12 9.72
CA ASN A 126 -10.09 -5.93 10.91
C ASN A 126 -8.63 -5.81 11.36
N VAL A 127 -7.92 -4.77 10.92
CA VAL A 127 -6.47 -4.65 11.09
C VAL A 127 -6.02 -4.71 12.56
N GLU A 128 -6.86 -4.26 13.49
CA GLU A 128 -6.60 -4.27 14.94
C GLU A 128 -6.64 -5.68 15.55
N PHE A 129 -7.27 -6.64 14.88
CA PHE A 129 -7.41 -8.04 15.33
C PHE A 129 -6.49 -9.01 14.58
N ILE A 130 -5.64 -8.49 13.69
CA ILE A 130 -4.82 -9.30 12.78
C ILE A 130 -3.34 -9.05 13.05
N HIS A 131 -2.60 -10.12 13.29
CA HIS A 131 -1.15 -10.07 13.33
C HIS A 131 -0.58 -10.14 11.91
N VAL A 132 0.42 -9.31 11.62
CA VAL A 132 1.00 -9.20 10.26
C VAL A 132 1.57 -10.53 9.72
N ASP A 133 1.96 -11.46 10.60
CA ASP A 133 2.47 -12.80 10.23
C ASP A 133 1.39 -13.75 9.73
N GLN A 134 0.12 -13.45 10.00
CA GLN A 134 -0.99 -14.22 9.46
C GLN A 134 -1.23 -13.94 7.98
N LEU A 135 -0.64 -12.88 7.42
CA LEU A 135 -0.91 -12.41 6.05
C LEU A 135 0.19 -12.78 5.06
N ASP A 136 1.11 -13.68 5.42
CA ASP A 136 2.25 -14.07 4.56
C ASP A 136 1.77 -14.58 3.18
N ILE A 137 0.69 -15.39 3.16
CA ILE A 137 0.12 -15.97 1.94
C ILE A 137 -0.56 -14.92 1.04
N LEU A 138 -0.94 -13.77 1.59
CA LEU A 138 -1.68 -12.76 0.84
C LEU A 138 -0.86 -12.16 -0.30
N LEU A 139 0.45 -11.96 -0.08
CA LEU A 139 1.34 -11.50 -1.14
C LEU A 139 1.44 -12.53 -2.28
N ASP A 140 1.58 -13.81 -1.94
CA ASP A 140 1.60 -14.90 -2.92
C ASP A 140 0.30 -14.94 -3.74
N ALA A 141 -0.85 -14.76 -3.07
CA ALA A 141 -2.15 -14.69 -3.73
C ALA A 141 -2.26 -13.50 -4.69
N VAL A 142 -1.75 -12.32 -4.32
CA VAL A 142 -1.72 -11.14 -5.20
C VAL A 142 -0.77 -11.34 -6.38
N LEU A 143 0.38 -11.97 -6.17
CA LEU A 143 1.33 -12.31 -7.24
C LEU A 143 0.73 -13.28 -8.27
N CYS A 144 -0.25 -14.11 -7.89
CA CYS A 144 -0.97 -14.98 -8.82
C CYS A 144 -2.02 -14.27 -9.70
N THR A 145 -2.26 -12.96 -9.50
CA THR A 145 -3.25 -12.19 -10.28
C THR A 145 -2.67 -11.64 -11.58
N ASN A 146 -3.52 -11.08 -12.46
CA ASN A 146 -3.08 -10.46 -13.71
C ASN A 146 -2.46 -9.06 -13.52
N ASN A 147 -1.69 -8.85 -12.45
CA ASN A 147 -1.12 -7.56 -12.07
C ASN A 147 -2.19 -6.47 -11.90
N ASN A 148 -3.30 -6.81 -11.25
CA ASN A 148 -4.40 -5.87 -11.05
C ASN A 148 -3.96 -4.73 -10.11
N LYS A 149 -3.86 -3.52 -10.67
CA LYS A 149 -3.45 -2.29 -9.96
C LYS A 149 -4.29 -2.02 -8.71
N THR A 150 -5.59 -2.30 -8.74
CA THR A 150 -6.49 -2.06 -7.60
C THR A 150 -6.14 -2.95 -6.43
N ILE A 151 -5.87 -4.24 -6.69
CA ILE A 151 -5.50 -5.23 -5.67
C ILE A 151 -4.17 -4.86 -5.01
N TRP A 152 -3.16 -4.45 -5.81
CA TRP A 152 -1.89 -3.97 -5.27
C TRP A 152 -2.04 -2.72 -4.39
N ILE A 153 -2.93 -1.79 -4.77
CA ILE A 153 -3.24 -0.61 -3.95
C ILE A 153 -3.91 -1.04 -2.63
N GLN A 154 -4.84 -1.98 -2.65
CA GLN A 154 -5.48 -2.50 -1.44
C GLN A 154 -4.46 -3.18 -0.52
N LEU A 155 -3.60 -4.05 -1.07
CA LEU A 155 -2.56 -4.73 -0.31
C LEU A 155 -1.58 -3.73 0.34
N LEU A 156 -1.11 -2.74 -0.42
CA LEU A 156 -0.21 -1.72 0.14
C LEU A 156 -0.89 -0.92 1.25
N LYS A 157 -2.17 -0.54 1.09
CA LYS A 157 -2.95 0.13 2.17
C LYS A 157 -3.00 -0.70 3.44
N LEU A 158 -3.17 -2.02 3.31
CA LEU A 158 -3.23 -2.93 4.46
C LEU A 158 -1.91 -2.91 5.23
N HIS A 159 -0.78 -3.08 4.53
CA HIS A 159 0.54 -3.07 5.16
C HIS A 159 0.92 -1.70 5.75
N LEU A 160 0.43 -0.59 5.17
CA LEU A 160 0.60 0.75 5.75
C LEU A 160 -0.12 0.89 7.11
N LYS A 161 -1.26 0.20 7.31
CA LYS A 161 -1.99 0.19 8.58
C LYS A 161 -1.34 -0.75 9.61
N LEU A 162 -0.87 -1.92 9.17
CA LEU A 162 -0.21 -2.91 10.04
C LEU A 162 1.14 -2.44 10.61
N ASN A 163 1.72 -1.40 10.02
CA ASN A 163 2.90 -0.70 10.52
C ASN A 163 4.15 -1.59 10.72
N ASN A 164 4.26 -2.68 9.96
CA ASN A 164 5.49 -3.48 9.85
C ASN A 164 6.28 -3.02 8.63
N PHE A 165 7.42 -2.37 8.87
CA PHE A 165 8.20 -1.72 7.82
C PHE A 165 8.78 -2.71 6.79
N ASP A 166 9.35 -3.83 7.25
CA ASP A 166 10.00 -4.80 6.35
C ASP A 166 8.99 -5.44 5.39
N LYS A 167 7.82 -5.83 5.91
CA LYS A 167 6.73 -6.37 5.09
C LYS A 167 6.13 -5.33 4.16
N LEU A 168 5.97 -4.09 4.63
CA LEU A 168 5.52 -2.98 3.81
C LEU A 168 6.46 -2.74 2.62
N MET A 169 7.77 -2.71 2.87
CA MET A 169 8.77 -2.52 1.82
C MET A 169 8.79 -3.68 0.84
N ASN A 170 8.66 -4.92 1.31
CA ASN A 170 8.56 -6.10 0.45
C ASN A 170 7.35 -5.98 -0.50
N VAL A 171 6.16 -5.71 0.03
CA VAL A 171 4.92 -5.52 -0.75
C VAL A 171 5.06 -4.38 -1.75
N PHE A 172 5.65 -3.27 -1.34
CA PHE A 172 5.88 -2.13 -2.21
C PHE A 172 6.79 -2.50 -3.39
N GLN A 173 7.93 -3.14 -3.13
CA GLN A 173 8.87 -3.52 -4.17
C GLN A 173 8.30 -4.57 -5.13
N GLU A 174 7.62 -5.60 -4.62
CA GLU A 174 6.94 -6.60 -5.45
C GLU A 174 5.82 -5.96 -6.29
N GLY A 175 5.08 -5.00 -5.72
CA GLY A 175 4.08 -4.24 -6.45
C GLY A 175 4.67 -3.38 -7.56
N VAL A 176 5.82 -2.75 -7.32
CA VAL A 176 6.55 -1.97 -8.35
C VAL A 176 7.06 -2.89 -9.47
N ARG A 177 7.61 -4.06 -9.14
CA ARG A 177 8.07 -5.05 -10.12
C ARG A 177 6.92 -5.59 -10.98
N SER A 178 5.79 -5.87 -10.34
CA SER A 178 4.59 -6.43 -10.98
C SER A 178 3.87 -5.42 -11.87
N LEU A 179 3.64 -4.20 -11.37
CA LEU A 179 2.92 -3.15 -12.10
C LEU A 179 3.77 -2.39 -13.11
N LYS A 180 5.10 -2.40 -12.94
CA LYS A 180 6.05 -1.68 -13.80
C LYS A 180 5.69 -0.20 -13.95
N LYS A 181 5.48 0.28 -15.17
CA LYS A 181 5.04 1.66 -15.45
C LYS A 181 3.73 2.06 -14.78
N ASN A 182 2.86 1.09 -14.46
CA ASN A 182 1.59 1.35 -13.77
C ASN A 182 1.73 1.47 -12.24
N SER A 183 2.95 1.42 -11.70
CA SER A 183 3.23 1.46 -10.26
C SER A 183 3.15 2.85 -9.63
N LEU A 184 2.99 3.92 -10.41
CA LEU A 184 2.97 5.30 -9.89
C LEU A 184 2.03 5.52 -8.68
N PRO A 185 0.82 4.94 -8.60
CA PRO A 185 -0.01 5.06 -7.41
C PRO A 185 0.64 4.52 -6.13
N LEU A 186 1.42 3.43 -6.22
CA LEU A 186 2.13 2.85 -5.07
C LEU A 186 3.21 3.80 -4.57
N TRP A 187 3.99 4.39 -5.48
CA TRP A 187 4.99 5.42 -5.16
C TRP A 187 4.37 6.63 -4.46
N LYS A 188 3.23 7.13 -4.98
CA LYS A 188 2.52 8.26 -4.38
C LYS A 188 2.05 7.95 -2.95
N MET A 189 1.59 6.73 -2.69
CA MET A 189 1.20 6.30 -1.36
C MET A 189 2.40 6.22 -0.41
N MET A 190 3.49 5.55 -0.82
CA MET A 190 4.70 5.42 0.00
C MET A 190 5.32 6.77 0.34
N ILE A 191 5.53 7.64 -0.64
CA ILE A 191 6.10 8.98 -0.41
C ILE A 191 5.24 9.79 0.57
N LYS A 192 3.91 9.72 0.43
CA LYS A 192 2.98 10.42 1.32
C LYS A 192 3.06 9.91 2.76
N ASP A 193 3.16 8.60 2.96
CA ASP A 193 3.20 8.00 4.30
C ASP A 193 4.57 8.18 4.96
N MET A 194 5.65 7.93 4.22
CA MET A 194 7.03 8.03 4.72
C MET A 194 7.40 9.47 5.09
N ARG A 195 6.92 10.47 4.36
CA ARG A 195 7.07 11.88 4.76
C ARG A 195 6.59 12.17 6.19
N LYS A 196 5.58 11.45 6.66
CA LYS A 196 5.04 11.62 8.02
C LYS A 196 5.73 10.74 9.04
N LYS A 197 6.01 9.48 8.70
CA LYS A 197 6.44 8.46 9.66
C LYS A 197 7.94 8.24 9.72
N ARG A 198 8.62 8.32 8.57
CA ARG A 198 10.03 7.95 8.38
C ARG A 198 10.72 8.89 7.39
N PRO A 199 10.96 10.16 7.76
CA PRO A 199 11.67 11.12 6.90
C PRO A 199 13.08 10.64 6.52
N ASP A 200 13.70 9.79 7.35
CA ASP A 200 14.99 9.14 7.10
C ASP A 200 14.97 8.26 5.84
N VAL A 201 13.87 7.55 5.58
CA VAL A 201 13.71 6.67 4.41
C VAL A 201 13.22 7.43 3.18
N LEU A 202 12.59 8.59 3.38
CA LEU A 202 11.99 9.37 2.29
C LEU A 202 13.01 9.77 1.23
N GLN A 203 14.23 10.16 1.62
CA GLN A 203 15.27 10.51 0.66
C GLN A 203 15.59 9.37 -0.29
N THR A 204 15.83 8.16 0.26
CA THR A 204 16.13 6.96 -0.52
C THR A 204 15.01 6.63 -1.50
N LEU A 205 13.75 6.73 -1.07
CA LEU A 205 12.61 6.51 -1.96
C LEU A 205 12.52 7.55 -3.10
N LEU A 206 12.81 8.81 -2.81
CA LEU A 206 12.79 9.87 -3.82
C LEU A 206 13.93 9.70 -4.83
N GLU A 207 15.10 9.25 -4.37
CA GLU A 207 16.24 8.93 -5.21
C GLU A 207 15.98 7.71 -6.10
N GLU A 208 15.54 6.58 -5.52
CA GLU A 208 15.18 5.37 -6.27
C GLU A 208 14.09 5.65 -7.30
N GLY A 209 13.03 6.36 -6.87
CA GLY A 209 11.92 6.72 -7.73
C GLY A 209 12.30 7.68 -8.84
N SER A 210 13.32 8.54 -8.64
CA SER A 210 13.86 9.41 -9.68
C SER A 210 14.67 8.64 -10.73
N ASN A 211 15.37 7.59 -10.33
CA ASN A 211 16.25 6.79 -11.20
C ASN A 211 15.59 5.57 -11.83
N ILE A 212 14.34 5.27 -11.48
CA ILE A 212 13.63 4.10 -12.03
C ILE A 212 13.40 4.23 -13.54
N SER A 213 13.46 3.10 -14.24
CA SER A 213 13.29 3.03 -15.71
C SER A 213 11.87 3.33 -16.21
N TYR A 214 10.90 3.48 -15.31
CA TYR A 214 9.51 3.78 -15.64
C TYR A 214 9.32 5.29 -15.74
N GLU A 215 9.29 5.82 -16.97
CA GLU A 215 9.28 7.27 -17.25
C GLU A 215 8.18 8.02 -16.49
N ASP A 216 6.93 7.54 -16.53
CA ASP A 216 5.80 8.16 -15.82
C ASP A 216 6.03 8.28 -14.31
N VAL A 217 6.75 7.33 -13.73
CA VAL A 217 7.11 7.33 -12.30
C VAL A 217 8.25 8.32 -12.07
N SER A 218 9.34 8.17 -12.83
CA SER A 218 10.53 9.01 -12.72
C SER A 218 10.21 10.49 -12.89
N LEU A 219 9.50 10.86 -13.96
CA LEU A 219 9.11 12.24 -14.26
C LEU A 219 8.21 12.88 -13.19
N GLU A 220 7.44 12.06 -12.45
CA GLU A 220 6.58 12.53 -11.36
C GLU A 220 7.34 12.66 -10.02
N ILE A 221 8.43 11.91 -9.84
CA ILE A 221 9.22 11.90 -8.60
C ILE A 221 10.36 12.91 -8.62
N ARG A 222 11.08 13.10 -9.74
CA ARG A 222 12.22 14.04 -9.80
C ARG A 222 11.89 15.45 -9.26
N PRO A 223 10.77 16.10 -9.63
CA PRO A 223 10.44 17.42 -9.09
C PRO A 223 10.12 17.40 -7.59
N LYS A 224 9.60 16.28 -7.07
CA LYS A 224 9.36 16.11 -5.62
C LYS A 224 10.66 15.91 -4.86
N TYR A 225 11.63 15.22 -5.45
CA TYR A 225 12.95 15.06 -4.85
C TYR A 225 13.66 16.41 -4.73
N LEU A 226 13.59 17.23 -5.78
CA LEU A 226 14.16 18.58 -5.75
C LEU A 226 13.49 19.47 -4.68
N LYS A 227 12.16 19.44 -4.58
CA LYS A 227 11.41 20.14 -3.52
C LYS A 227 11.79 19.68 -2.11
N TRP A 228 11.95 18.37 -1.93
CA TRP A 228 12.42 17.84 -0.66
C TRP A 228 13.84 18.30 -0.34
N CYS A 229 14.73 18.38 -1.34
CA CYS A 229 16.10 18.83 -1.14
C CYS A 229 16.15 20.27 -0.60
N ILE A 230 15.39 21.20 -1.19
CA ILE A 230 15.36 22.59 -0.68
C ILE A 230 14.65 22.71 0.68
N GLU A 231 13.65 21.84 0.95
CA GLU A 231 12.91 21.83 2.23
C GLU A 231 13.80 21.39 3.42
N PHE A 232 14.76 20.49 3.19
CA PHE A 232 15.54 19.85 4.26
C PHE A 232 17.06 20.08 4.18
N LYS A 233 17.57 20.65 3.10
CA LYS A 233 18.98 21.00 2.90
C LYS A 233 19.08 22.48 2.54
N ASP A 234 20.04 22.85 1.70
CA ASP A 234 20.27 24.21 1.24
C ASP A 234 20.16 24.33 -0.29
N ILE A 235 20.28 25.56 -0.77
CA ILE A 235 20.19 25.88 -2.20
C ILE A 235 21.32 25.24 -3.01
N ASP A 236 22.54 25.15 -2.45
CA ASP A 236 23.68 24.60 -3.18
C ASP A 236 23.55 23.09 -3.37
N ALA A 237 23.10 22.36 -2.34
CA ALA A 237 22.71 20.96 -2.45
C ALA A 237 21.56 20.76 -3.44
N THR A 238 20.61 21.69 -3.48
CA THR A 238 19.47 21.66 -4.42
C THR A 238 19.93 21.85 -5.87
N ARG A 239 20.82 22.81 -6.14
CA ARG A 239 21.43 23.04 -7.46
C ARG A 239 22.22 21.84 -7.94
N ASN A 240 23.01 21.23 -7.06
CA ASN A 240 23.77 20.01 -7.37
C ASN A 240 22.82 18.86 -7.75
N LEU A 241 21.79 18.63 -6.95
CA LEU A 241 20.77 17.62 -7.25
C LEU A 241 20.04 17.91 -8.56
N PHE A 242 19.69 19.16 -8.85
CA PHE A 242 19.08 19.53 -10.13
C PHE A 242 19.97 19.15 -11.31
N ASN A 243 21.28 19.43 -11.22
CA ASN A 243 22.25 19.08 -12.26
C ASN A 243 22.37 17.57 -12.46
N GLU A 244 22.23 16.76 -11.41
CA GLU A 244 22.18 15.30 -11.55
C GLU A 244 20.87 14.85 -12.22
N LEU A 245 19.73 15.35 -11.73
CA LEU A 245 18.40 14.93 -12.18
C LEU A 245 18.06 15.36 -13.61
N LYS A 246 18.63 16.47 -14.10
CA LYS A 246 18.36 16.99 -15.46
C LYS A 246 19.02 16.16 -16.56
N GLU A 247 20.11 15.44 -16.24
CA GLU A 247 20.81 14.55 -17.19
C GLU A 247 20.05 13.25 -17.43
N LEU A 248 19.20 12.85 -16.48
CA LEU A 248 18.39 11.65 -16.58
C LEU A 248 17.39 11.74 -17.75
N LYS A 249 17.22 10.63 -18.49
CA LYS A 249 16.26 10.53 -19.60
C LYS A 249 14.93 9.90 -19.15
N PRO A 250 13.80 10.24 -19.79
CA PRO A 250 13.63 11.39 -20.69
C PRO A 250 13.74 12.73 -19.93
N PRO A 251 13.97 13.86 -20.63
CA PRO A 251 14.01 15.18 -20.02
C PRO A 251 12.71 15.53 -19.28
N CYS A 252 12.80 16.21 -18.13
CA CYS A 252 11.65 16.50 -17.27
C CYS A 252 11.34 18.00 -17.22
N CYS A 253 10.33 18.47 -17.97
CA CYS A 253 9.94 19.89 -17.97
C CYS A 253 9.54 20.40 -16.58
N LYS A 254 8.77 19.61 -15.82
CA LYS A 254 8.37 19.97 -14.45
C LYS A 254 9.56 20.18 -13.51
N LEU A 255 10.68 19.50 -13.73
CA LEU A 255 11.89 19.67 -12.92
C LEU A 255 12.47 21.09 -13.11
N TYR A 256 12.57 21.56 -14.36
CA TYR A 256 13.04 22.92 -14.66
C TYR A 256 12.11 23.98 -14.04
N LEU A 257 10.79 23.83 -14.19
CA LEU A 257 9.84 24.78 -13.63
C LEU A 257 9.92 24.87 -12.09
N VAL A 258 10.16 23.74 -11.42
CA VAL A 258 10.38 23.74 -9.96
C VAL A 258 11.70 24.43 -9.60
N MET A 259 12.78 24.17 -10.35
CA MET A 259 14.06 24.83 -10.10
C MET A 259 13.97 26.35 -10.29
N ILE A 260 13.28 26.80 -11.34
CA ILE A 260 13.01 28.22 -11.61
C ILE A 260 12.25 28.86 -10.44
N SER A 261 11.21 28.20 -9.93
CA SER A 261 10.46 28.67 -8.76
C SER A 261 11.37 28.82 -7.53
N ILE A 262 12.21 27.81 -7.27
CA ILE A 262 13.13 27.81 -6.13
C ILE A 262 14.12 28.98 -6.24
N GLU A 263 14.75 29.17 -7.40
CA GLU A 263 15.71 30.27 -7.61
C GLU A 263 15.05 31.65 -7.49
N SER A 264 13.83 31.79 -8.00
CA SER A 264 13.10 33.07 -7.99
C SER A 264 12.60 33.47 -6.59
N GLU A 265 12.52 32.52 -5.65
CA GLU A 265 12.12 32.77 -4.26
C GLU A 265 13.30 33.24 -3.37
N ILE A 266 14.54 33.16 -3.87
CA ILE A 266 15.74 33.61 -3.14
C ILE A 266 15.76 35.14 -3.14
N LEU A 267 16.05 35.74 -1.98
CA LEU A 267 16.27 37.18 -1.87
C LEU A 267 17.49 37.58 -2.72
N ASP A 268 17.34 38.62 -3.54
CA ASP A 268 18.38 39.12 -4.46
C ASP A 268 18.88 38.04 -5.45
N PHE A 269 17.99 37.17 -5.94
CA PHE A 269 18.35 36.12 -6.90
C PHE A 269 18.97 36.70 -8.19
N GLU A 270 19.85 35.90 -8.80
CA GLU A 270 20.49 36.29 -10.06
C GLU A 270 19.56 36.07 -11.25
N LEU A 271 19.08 37.17 -11.87
CA LEU A 271 18.27 37.12 -13.10
C LEU A 271 18.91 36.26 -14.22
N SER A 272 20.24 36.29 -14.33
CA SER A 272 20.99 35.50 -15.31
C SER A 272 20.84 33.99 -15.10
N THR A 273 20.72 33.54 -13.85
CA THR A 273 20.54 32.13 -13.51
C THR A 273 19.14 31.65 -13.91
N VAL A 274 18.10 32.44 -13.58
CA VAL A 274 16.72 32.11 -13.96
C VAL A 274 16.52 32.15 -15.48
N ARG A 275 17.10 33.13 -16.18
CA ARG A 275 17.10 33.20 -17.65
C ARG A 275 17.71 31.96 -18.30
N LYS A 276 18.88 31.50 -17.82
CA LYS A 276 19.51 30.27 -18.33
C LYS A 276 18.61 29.05 -18.19
N LEU A 277 17.93 28.90 -17.05
CA LEU A 277 16.99 27.80 -16.82
C LEU A 277 15.80 27.86 -17.78
N TYR A 278 15.25 29.05 -18.02
CA TYR A 278 14.18 29.23 -19.02
C TYR A 278 14.66 28.96 -20.45
N ASP A 279 15.84 29.44 -20.82
CA ASP A 279 16.44 29.19 -22.13
C ASP A 279 16.59 27.68 -22.38
N GLU A 280 17.18 26.95 -21.41
CA GLU A 280 17.30 25.48 -21.47
C GLU A 280 15.93 24.79 -21.57
N ALA A 281 14.95 25.22 -20.76
CA ALA A 281 13.60 24.66 -20.80
C ALA A 281 12.89 24.94 -22.14
N CYS A 282 13.05 26.14 -22.71
CA CYS A 282 12.47 26.50 -24.01
C CYS A 282 13.10 25.69 -25.15
N ILE A 283 14.43 25.47 -25.11
CA ILE A 283 15.13 24.64 -26.09
C ILE A 283 14.63 23.19 -26.04
N LEU A 284 14.49 22.63 -24.84
CA LEU A 284 14.12 21.22 -24.66
C LEU A 284 12.63 20.95 -24.88
N PHE A 285 11.75 21.86 -24.48
CA PHE A 285 10.31 21.60 -24.39
C PHE A 285 9.45 22.62 -25.14
N GLY A 286 9.99 23.78 -25.51
CA GLY A 286 9.21 24.89 -26.05
C GLY A 286 8.53 24.59 -27.40
N LYS A 287 9.00 23.57 -28.12
CA LYS A 287 8.36 23.09 -29.35
C LYS A 287 7.01 22.43 -29.07
N ASP A 288 6.94 21.61 -28.01
CA ASP A 288 5.77 20.78 -27.70
C ASP A 288 4.95 21.34 -26.52
N ASN A 289 5.49 22.33 -25.80
CA ASN A 289 4.87 22.99 -24.67
C ASN A 289 5.06 24.51 -24.74
N ILE A 290 4.13 25.19 -25.41
CA ILE A 290 4.09 26.66 -25.51
C ILE A 290 3.98 27.35 -24.14
N GLY A 291 3.49 26.65 -23.11
CA GLY A 291 3.39 27.17 -21.75
C GLY A 291 4.74 27.63 -21.20
N VAL A 292 5.83 26.95 -21.55
CA VAL A 292 7.18 27.33 -21.11
C VAL A 292 7.59 28.71 -21.64
N TRP A 293 7.25 29.01 -22.90
CA TRP A 293 7.49 30.35 -23.49
C TRP A 293 6.64 31.43 -22.82
N LEU A 294 5.38 31.13 -22.53
CA LEU A 294 4.48 32.08 -21.88
C LEU A 294 4.94 32.41 -20.45
N ASP A 295 5.41 31.42 -19.71
CA ASP A 295 5.97 31.61 -18.37
C ASP A 295 7.27 32.44 -18.42
N TYR A 296 8.13 32.19 -19.40
CA TYR A 296 9.36 32.99 -19.57
C TYR A 296 9.06 34.46 -19.92
N ILE A 297 8.14 34.71 -20.86
CA ILE A 297 7.72 36.09 -21.22
C ILE A 297 7.15 36.80 -19.99
N ARG A 298 6.35 36.10 -19.18
CA ARG A 298 5.79 36.67 -17.95
C ARG A 298 6.90 37.03 -16.96
N PHE A 299 7.87 36.13 -16.76
CA PHE A 299 9.03 36.39 -15.92
C PHE A 299 9.80 37.63 -16.36
N GLU A 300 10.06 37.80 -17.67
CA GLU A 300 10.74 38.99 -18.18
C GLU A 300 9.94 40.27 -17.96
N GLN A 301 8.61 40.21 -18.05
CA GLN A 301 7.75 41.37 -17.80
C GLN A 301 7.72 41.81 -16.33
N THR A 302 7.83 40.86 -15.39
CA THR A 302 7.74 41.15 -13.95
C THR A 302 9.10 41.45 -13.33
N GLU A 303 10.10 40.63 -13.63
CA GLU A 303 11.42 40.65 -12.98
C GLU A 303 12.55 41.07 -13.93
N GLY A 304 12.35 40.86 -15.24
CA GLY A 304 13.32 41.16 -16.29
C GLY A 304 13.45 42.66 -16.53
N SER A 305 14.06 43.37 -15.58
CA SER A 305 14.51 44.76 -15.63
C SER A 305 13.93 45.55 -16.82
N LEU A 306 12.96 46.43 -16.55
CA LEU A 306 12.37 47.44 -17.46
C LEU A 306 13.40 48.39 -18.15
N LYS A 307 14.71 48.09 -18.12
CA LYS A 307 15.81 48.88 -18.69
C LYS A 307 16.19 48.51 -20.14
N LEU A 308 15.43 47.65 -20.82
CA LEU A 308 15.67 47.30 -22.23
C LEU A 308 14.46 47.54 -23.16
N ILE A 309 13.59 48.49 -22.82
CA ILE A 309 12.65 49.10 -23.78
C ILE A 309 13.05 50.56 -23.99
#